data_AF-A0A7Y3DMM0-F1
#
_entry.id   AF-A0A7Y3DMM0-F1
#
_cell.length_a   1.000
_cell.length_b   1.000
_cell.length_c   1.000
_cell.angle_alpha   90.00
_cell.angle_beta   90.00
_cell.angle_gamma   90.00
#
_symmetry.space_group_name_H-M   'P 1'
#
loop_
_entity.id
_entity.type
_entity.pdbx_description
1 polymer ?
#
loop_
_entity_poly.entity_id
_entity_poly.type
_entity_poly.pdbx_seq_one_letter_code
_entity_poly.pdbx_strand_id
1 'polypeptide(L)'
;PELKLTEKAKAAKECIRDTEYMRAEHMQLLDEWRHAVVRNAERVYVNSSGKEFNMSLSNTCLDCHSNKAEFCDRCHDYASVKPYCWDCHIDNPKETK
;
A
#
# COMPACT_ATOMS: atom_id res chain seq x y z
N PRO A 1 -8.15 -3.80 -13.74
CA PRO A 1 -8.24 -2.35 -13.45
C PRO A 1 -7.02 -1.64 -14.02
N GLU A 2 -7.15 -0.43 -14.57
CA GLU A 2 -5.99 0.32 -15.02
C GLU A 2 -5.37 1.07 -13.84
N LEU A 3 -4.06 0.90 -13.63
CA LEU A 3 -3.35 1.49 -12.50
C LEU A 3 -2.98 2.94 -12.84
N LYS A 4 -3.50 3.90 -12.08
CA LYS A 4 -3.12 5.32 -12.20
C LYS A 4 -1.95 5.63 -11.26
N LEU A 5 -0.85 6.09 -11.83
CA LEU A 5 0.35 6.52 -11.10
C LEU A 5 0.37 8.05 -10.96
N THR A 6 0.81 8.55 -9.80
CA THR A 6 1.09 9.97 -9.61
C THR A 6 2.30 10.41 -10.45
N GLU A 7 2.42 11.72 -10.71
CA GLU A 7 3.60 12.26 -11.40
C GLU A 7 4.90 11.95 -10.67
N LYS A 8 4.86 11.93 -9.32
CA LYS A 8 5.97 11.49 -8.47
C LYS A 8 6.38 10.05 -8.76
N ALA A 9 5.42 9.13 -8.84
CA ALA A 9 5.68 7.73 -9.14
C ALA A 9 6.26 7.55 -10.56
N LYS A 10 5.74 8.27 -11.54
CA LYS A 10 6.25 8.26 -12.93
C LYS A 10 7.70 8.77 -13.01
N ALA A 11 8.05 9.79 -12.23
CA ALA A 11 9.39 10.35 -12.19
C ALA A 11 10.39 9.43 -11.46
N ALA A 12 9.97 8.81 -10.35
CA ALA A 12 10.83 7.95 -9.54
C ALA A 12 11.27 6.68 -10.29
N LYS A 13 10.39 6.10 -11.12
CA LYS A 13 10.63 4.86 -11.90
C LYS A 13 11.06 3.64 -11.08
N GLU A 14 11.06 3.76 -9.76
CA GLU A 14 11.46 2.73 -8.82
C GLU A 14 10.28 2.45 -7.89
N CYS A 15 9.83 1.20 -7.91
CA CYS A 15 8.73 0.71 -7.10
C CYS A 15 9.27 -0.04 -5.88
N ILE A 16 8.39 -0.33 -4.92
CA ILE A 16 8.77 -1.11 -3.74
C ILE A 16 9.27 -2.51 -4.10
N ARG A 17 8.65 -3.13 -5.11
CA ARG A 17 8.99 -4.42 -5.72
C ARG A 17 8.64 -4.37 -7.20
N ASP A 18 9.12 -5.35 -7.94
CA ASP A 18 8.82 -5.50 -9.35
C ASP A 18 7.32 -5.83 -9.59
N THR A 19 6.88 -5.61 -10.82
CA THR A 19 5.48 -5.79 -11.21
C THR A 19 5.00 -7.23 -11.09
N GLU A 20 5.89 -8.21 -11.28
CA GLU A 20 5.54 -9.63 -11.19
C GLU A 20 5.23 -10.01 -9.74
N TYR A 21 6.11 -9.61 -8.82
CA TYR A 21 5.90 -9.77 -7.39
C TYR A 21 4.63 -9.08 -6.91
N MET A 22 4.39 -7.83 -7.30
CA MET A 22 3.18 -7.12 -6.88
C MET A 22 1.88 -7.70 -7.48
N ARG A 23 1.95 -8.52 -8.54
CA ARG A 23 0.77 -9.24 -9.04
C ARG A 23 0.51 -10.53 -8.25
N ALA A 24 1.56 -11.21 -7.82
CA ALA A 24 1.46 -12.47 -7.09
C ALA A 24 1.22 -12.27 -5.58
N GLU A 25 1.98 -11.37 -4.96
CA GLU A 25 2.18 -11.32 -3.50
C GLU A 25 1.69 -10.04 -2.84
N HIS A 26 1.04 -9.12 -3.58
CA HIS A 26 0.65 -7.81 -3.03
C HIS A 26 -0.21 -7.92 -1.77
N MET A 27 -1.22 -8.79 -1.76
CA MET A 27 -2.07 -8.93 -0.57
C MET A 27 -1.35 -9.59 0.60
N GLN A 28 -0.43 -10.52 0.33
CA GLN A 28 0.39 -11.16 1.35
C GLN A 28 1.34 -10.13 1.99
N LEU A 29 2.01 -9.32 1.18
CA LEU A 29 2.86 -8.22 1.65
C LEU A 29 2.10 -7.26 2.56
N LEU A 30 0.89 -6.85 2.17
CA LEU A 30 0.07 -5.94 2.97
C LEU A 30 -0.39 -6.57 4.29
N ASP A 31 -0.69 -7.87 4.31
CA ASP A 31 -1.06 -8.57 5.53
C ASP A 31 0.12 -8.70 6.51
N GLU A 32 1.30 -9.02 5.99
CA GLU A 32 2.55 -9.06 6.76
C GLU A 32 2.88 -7.70 7.35
N TRP A 33 2.79 -6.63 6.54
CA TRP A 33 2.99 -5.26 7.00
C TRP A 33 2.01 -4.87 8.11
N ARG A 34 0.73 -5.22 7.94
CA ARG A 34 -0.29 -5.00 8.97
C ARG A 34 0.09 -5.68 10.28
N HIS A 35 0.50 -6.95 10.22
CA HIS A 35 0.94 -7.68 11.40
C HIS A 35 2.21 -7.08 12.03
N ALA A 36 3.24 -6.79 11.25
CA ALA A 36 4.49 -6.21 11.71
C ALA A 36 4.27 -4.87 12.44
N VAL A 37 3.48 -3.97 11.85
CA VAL A 37 3.19 -2.65 12.44
C VAL A 37 2.34 -2.78 13.70
N VAL A 38 1.25 -3.55 13.66
CA VAL A 38 0.28 -3.61 14.77
C VAL A 38 0.77 -4.47 15.92
N ARG A 39 1.49 -5.57 15.65
CA ARG A 39 1.90 -6.54 16.67
C ARG A 39 3.32 -6.34 17.15
N ASN A 40 4.23 -5.95 16.26
CA ASN A 40 5.66 -5.86 16.57
C ASN A 40 6.17 -4.43 16.65
N ALA A 41 5.33 -3.43 16.32
CA ALA A 41 5.70 -2.03 16.20
C ALA A 41 6.83 -1.76 15.19
N GLU A 42 7.04 -2.68 14.25
CA GLU A 42 8.00 -2.54 13.16
C GLU A 42 7.38 -1.63 12.09
N ARG A 43 8.12 -0.63 11.62
CA ARG A 43 7.61 0.35 10.64
C ARG A 43 8.45 0.49 9.37
N VAL A 44 9.56 -0.24 9.28
CA VAL A 44 10.49 -0.16 8.15
C VAL A 44 10.52 -1.49 7.43
N TYR A 45 10.29 -1.46 6.12
CA TYR A 45 10.46 -2.58 5.20
C TYR A 45 11.67 -2.33 4.32
N VAL A 46 12.54 -3.32 4.15
CA VAL A 46 13.67 -3.27 3.23
C VAL A 46 13.37 -4.15 2.03
N ASN A 47 13.41 -3.59 0.82
CA ASN A 47 13.16 -4.38 -0.38
C ASN A 47 14.39 -5.20 -0.82
N SER A 48 14.24 -5.99 -1.88
CA SER A 48 15.32 -6.81 -2.46
C SER A 48 16.53 -6.00 -2.94
N SER A 49 16.37 -4.70 -3.18
CA SER A 49 17.42 -3.77 -3.59
C SER A 49 18.10 -3.08 -2.39
N GLY A 50 17.71 -3.41 -1.16
CA GLY A 50 18.23 -2.79 0.06
C GLY A 50 17.63 -1.42 0.40
N LYS A 51 16.57 -0.99 -0.31
CA LYS A 51 15.92 0.30 -0.08
C LYS A 51 14.85 0.19 1.00
N GLU A 52 14.86 1.16 1.91
CA GLU A 52 13.90 1.26 3.00
C GLU A 52 12.61 1.95 2.58
N PHE A 53 11.50 1.43 3.09
CA PHE A 53 10.15 1.96 2.90
C PHE A 53 9.40 1.97 4.23
N ASN A 54 8.57 2.98 4.44
CA ASN A 54 7.67 3.01 5.58
C ASN A 54 6.53 2.01 5.34
N MET A 55 6.26 1.12 6.30
CA MET A 55 5.12 0.21 6.26
C MET A 55 3.80 0.93 6.54
N SER A 56 3.43 1.83 5.64
CA SER A 56 2.24 2.66 5.71
C SER A 56 1.55 2.72 4.37
N LEU A 57 0.29 2.32 4.35
CA LEU A 57 -0.53 2.33 3.15
C LEU A 57 -0.73 3.75 2.62
N SER A 58 -1.01 4.72 3.49
CA SER A 58 -1.23 6.13 3.12
C SER A 58 0.05 6.86 2.74
N ASN A 59 1.14 6.63 3.46
CA ASN A 59 2.40 7.38 3.25
C ASN A 59 3.31 6.77 2.18
N THR A 60 3.14 5.49 1.85
CA THR A 60 3.99 4.80 0.87
C THR A 60 3.21 4.40 -0.36
N CYS A 61 2.15 3.60 -0.22
CA CYS A 61 1.44 3.05 -1.37
C CYS A 61 0.59 4.14 -2.04
N LEU A 62 -0.24 4.86 -1.30
CA LEU A 62 -1.17 5.88 -1.84
C LEU A 62 -0.46 7.17 -2.28
N ASP A 63 0.76 7.41 -1.81
CA ASP A 63 1.59 8.52 -2.29
C ASP A 63 2.00 8.35 -3.76
N CYS A 64 2.08 7.09 -4.22
CA CYS A 64 2.36 6.70 -5.61
C CYS A 64 1.12 6.22 -6.37
N HIS A 65 0.21 5.51 -5.69
CA HIS A 65 -1.05 4.96 -6.21
C HIS A 65 -2.23 5.76 -5.65
N SER A 66 -2.42 6.98 -6.16
CA SER A 66 -3.39 7.93 -5.59
C SER A 66 -4.85 7.50 -5.70
N ASN A 67 -5.16 6.49 -6.50
CA ASN A 67 -6.53 6.12 -6.83
C ASN A 67 -6.98 4.83 -6.15
N LYS A 68 -7.25 4.89 -4.85
CA LYS A 68 -7.83 3.78 -4.10
C LYS A 68 -9.21 3.39 -4.63
N ALA A 69 -10.10 4.37 -4.83
CA ALA A 69 -11.50 4.13 -5.19
C ALA A 69 -11.67 3.41 -6.53
N GLU A 70 -10.87 3.76 -7.54
CA GLU A 70 -10.95 3.13 -8.86
C GLU A 70 -10.08 1.88 -9.00
N PHE A 71 -9.23 1.55 -8.01
CA PHE A 71 -8.30 0.41 -8.08
C PHE A 71 -8.48 -0.60 -6.95
N CYS A 72 -8.20 -0.20 -5.71
CA CYS A 72 -8.27 -1.08 -4.54
C CYS A 72 -9.70 -1.55 -4.30
N ASP A 73 -10.66 -0.62 -4.32
CA ASP A 73 -12.05 -0.93 -3.95
C ASP A 73 -12.68 -1.93 -4.92
N ARG A 74 -12.27 -1.96 -6.20
CA ARG A 74 -12.77 -2.96 -7.17
C ARG A 74 -12.50 -4.40 -6.73
N CYS A 75 -11.30 -4.68 -6.23
CA CYS A 75 -10.95 -6.03 -5.78
C CYS A 75 -11.55 -6.33 -4.41
N HIS A 76 -11.59 -5.33 -3.52
CA HIS A 76 -12.15 -5.45 -2.18
C HIS A 76 -13.66 -5.64 -2.18
N ASP A 77 -14.39 -4.91 -3.03
CA ASP A 77 -15.83 -5.07 -3.24
C ASP A 77 -16.13 -6.45 -3.85
N TYR A 78 -15.35 -6.85 -4.86
CA TYR A 78 -15.48 -8.18 -5.47
C TYR A 78 -15.27 -9.31 -4.44
N ALA A 79 -14.26 -9.18 -3.58
CA ALA A 79 -13.99 -10.14 -2.51
C ALA A 79 -14.90 -9.96 -1.28
N SER A 80 -15.77 -8.94 -1.27
CA SER A 80 -16.59 -8.55 -0.11
C SER A 80 -15.77 -8.32 1.16
N VAL A 81 -14.56 -7.80 1.03
CA VAL A 81 -13.63 -7.50 2.13
C VAL A 81 -13.62 -6.01 2.42
N LYS A 82 -13.97 -5.64 3.66
CA LYS A 82 -13.94 -4.25 4.14
C LYS A 82 -12.97 -4.09 5.31
N PRO A 83 -11.73 -3.62 5.07
CA PRO A 83 -10.76 -3.43 6.14
C PRO A 83 -11.18 -2.26 7.04
N TYR A 84 -11.63 -2.56 8.26
CA TYR A 84 -12.08 -1.54 9.23
C TYR A 84 -11.01 -0.49 9.58
N CYS A 85 -9.72 -0.82 9.40
CA CYS A 85 -8.63 0.11 9.62
C CYS A 85 -8.71 1.33 8.68
N TRP A 86 -9.30 1.18 7.49
CA TRP A 86 -9.38 2.27 6.50
C TRP A 86 -10.25 3.42 6.95
N ASP A 87 -11.29 3.12 7.74
CA ASP A 87 -12.25 4.10 8.26
C ASP A 87 -11.54 5.27 8.98
N CYS A 88 -10.40 5.01 9.63
CA CYS A 88 -9.60 6.00 10.37
C CYS A 88 -8.21 6.29 9.79
N HIS A 89 -7.66 5.42 8.94
CA HIS A 89 -6.31 5.62 8.37
C HIS A 89 -6.32 6.10 6.91
N ILE A 90 -7.45 6.03 6.21
CA ILE A 90 -7.58 6.47 4.81
C ILE A 90 -8.78 7.38 4.59
N ASP A 91 -9.97 6.93 4.98
CA ASP A 91 -11.22 7.63 4.63
C ASP A 91 -11.46 8.81 5.56
N ASN A 92 -11.14 8.66 6.86
CA ASN A 92 -11.09 9.75 7.83
C ASN A 92 -9.74 9.75 8.57
N PRO A 93 -8.64 10.13 7.90
CA PRO A 93 -7.29 10.02 8.44
C PRO A 93 -7.17 10.84 9.73
N LYS A 94 -7.03 10.15 10.86
CA LYS A 94 -6.78 10.78 12.18
C LYS A 94 -5.29 10.94 12.48
N GLU A 95 -4.44 10.32 11.67
CA GLU A 95 -2.99 10.42 11.78
C GLU A 95 -2.49 11.60 10.97
N THR A 96 -1.71 12.49 11.60
CA THR A 96 -1.02 13.57 10.90
C THR A 96 0.13 12.99 10.07
N LYS A 97 0.21 13.39 8.79
CA LYS A 97 1.28 13.00 7.86
C LYS A 97 2.64 13.53 8.29
#